data_AF-A0A5D3JEE7-F1
#
_entry.id   AF-A0A5D3JEE7-F1
#
_cell.length_a   1.000
_cell.length_b   1.000
_cell.length_c   1.000
_cell.angle_alpha   90.00
_cell.angle_beta   90.00
_cell.angle_gamma   90.00
#
_symmetry.space_group_name_H-M   'P 1'
#
loop_
_entity.id
_entity.type
_entity.pdbx_description
1 polymer ?
#
loop_
_entity_poly.entity_id
_entity_poly.type
_entity_poly.pdbx_seq_one_letter_code
_entity_poly.pdbx_strand_id
1 'polypeptide(L)'
;VWRSGWVRFSSDGHTKIDDLARPFYVLDGRNVPDYRVSDGAKLDAFFSENQFNGKVFECDYFSVRYYKKGSAHITFKRPELVEKINNLVASHYPGMLPPRV
;
A
#
# COMPACT_ATOMS: atom_id res chain seq x y z
N VAL A 1 7.41 -2.03 30.97
CA VAL A 1 6.83 -3.38 30.82
C VAL A 1 5.79 -3.33 29.71
N TRP A 2 6.11 -3.84 28.52
CA TRP A 2 5.14 -3.90 27.43
C TRP A 2 4.16 -5.03 27.71
N ARG A 3 2.85 -4.72 27.70
CA ARG A 3 1.80 -5.72 27.83
C ARG A 3 1.70 -6.49 26.51
N SER A 4 1.63 -7.81 26.61
CA SER A 4 1.21 -8.69 25.52
C SER A 4 -0.20 -8.30 25.10
N GLY A 5 -0.29 -7.37 24.15
CA GLY A 5 -1.50 -7.02 23.42
C GLY A 5 -1.36 -7.58 22.02
N TRP A 6 -2.44 -8.16 21.51
CA TRP A 6 -2.55 -8.54 20.10
C TRP A 6 -2.34 -7.30 19.24
N VAL A 7 -1.15 -7.13 18.67
CA VAL A 7 -0.92 -6.07 17.68
C VAL A 7 -1.81 -6.41 16.49
N ARG A 8 -2.61 -5.46 16.05
CA ARG A 8 -3.44 -5.58 14.84
C ARG A 8 -3.00 -4.54 13.84
N PHE A 9 -3.22 -4.84 12.56
CA PHE A 9 -3.18 -3.84 11.53
C PHE A 9 -4.32 -2.84 11.79
N SER A 10 -4.05 -1.53 11.71
CA SER A 10 -5.07 -0.52 11.99
C SER A 10 -6.03 -0.38 10.81
N SER A 11 -7.29 -0.04 11.07
CA SER A 11 -8.25 0.25 9.99
C SER A 11 -7.81 1.44 9.12
N ASP A 12 -7.13 2.42 9.72
CA ASP A 12 -6.52 3.54 8.98
C ASP A 12 -5.39 3.06 8.04
N GLY A 13 -4.58 2.09 8.48
CA GLY A 13 -3.57 1.47 7.63
C GLY A 13 -4.19 0.73 6.44
N HIS A 14 -5.32 0.07 6.66
CA HIS A 14 -6.10 -0.60 5.61
C HIS A 14 -6.54 0.40 4.55
N THR A 15 -7.23 1.46 4.96
CA THR A 15 -7.72 2.48 4.02
C THR A 15 -6.59 3.13 3.23
N LYS A 16 -5.45 3.43 3.86
CA LYS A 16 -4.28 4.02 3.18
C LYS A 16 -3.71 3.11 2.08
N ILE A 17 -3.67 1.80 2.32
CA ILE A 17 -3.20 0.83 1.31
C ILE A 17 -4.19 0.76 0.15
N ASP A 18 -5.49 0.79 0.43
CA ASP A 18 -6.53 0.77 -0.60
C ASP A 18 -6.52 2.05 -1.44
N ASP A 19 -6.38 3.20 -0.80
CA ASP A 19 -6.26 4.50 -1.46
C ASP A 19 -4.98 4.57 -2.31
N LEU A 20 -3.87 3.96 -1.87
CA LEU A 20 -2.64 3.84 -2.65
C LEU A 20 -2.81 2.92 -3.86
N ALA A 21 -3.54 1.81 -3.73
CA ALA A 21 -3.74 0.85 -4.81
C ALA A 21 -4.74 1.35 -5.87
N ARG A 22 -5.71 2.17 -5.46
CA ARG A 22 -6.82 2.62 -6.33
C ARG A 22 -6.37 3.26 -7.66
N PRO A 23 -5.41 4.21 -7.70
CA PRO A 23 -4.94 4.78 -8.96
C PRO A 23 -4.34 3.75 -9.91
N PHE A 24 -3.69 2.71 -9.39
CA PHE A 24 -3.13 1.64 -10.22
C PHE A 24 -4.23 0.84 -10.91
N TYR A 25 -5.27 0.40 -10.19
CA TYR A 25 -6.41 -0.30 -10.81
C TYR A 25 -7.05 0.55 -11.91
N VAL A 26 -7.29 1.84 -11.65
CA VAL A 26 -7.89 2.75 -12.62
C VAL A 26 -7.02 2.89 -13.87
N LEU A 27 -5.71 3.09 -13.71
CA LEU A 27 -4.79 3.26 -14.84
C LEU A 27 -4.49 1.96 -15.60
N ASP A 28 -4.64 0.82 -14.95
CA ASP A 28 -4.55 -0.52 -15.55
C ASP A 28 -5.88 -0.95 -16.21
N GLY A 29 -6.92 -0.09 -16.17
CA GLY A 29 -8.22 -0.37 -16.77
C GLY A 29 -9.01 -1.48 -16.05
N ARG A 30 -8.67 -1.79 -14.79
CA ARG A 30 -9.32 -2.80 -13.96
C ARG A 30 -10.31 -2.15 -13.00
N ASN A 31 -11.38 -2.88 -12.67
CA ASN A 31 -12.28 -2.46 -11.61
C ASN A 31 -11.55 -2.43 -10.27
N VAL A 32 -11.76 -1.36 -9.50
CA VAL A 32 -11.26 -1.24 -8.13
C VAL A 32 -12.00 -2.28 -7.26
N PRO A 33 -11.28 -3.13 -6.51
CA PRO A 33 -11.90 -4.14 -5.67
C PRO A 33 -12.73 -3.52 -4.53
N ASP A 34 -13.81 -4.20 -4.13
CA ASP A 34 -14.56 -3.88 -2.89
C ASP A 34 -13.63 -3.98 -1.68
N TYR A 35 -13.88 -3.16 -0.65
CA TYR A 35 -13.01 -3.06 0.53
C TYR A 35 -12.84 -4.38 1.29
N ARG A 36 -13.75 -5.35 1.10
CA ARG A 36 -13.65 -6.69 1.73
C ARG A 36 -12.59 -7.58 1.11
N VAL A 37 -12.24 -7.31 -0.15
CA VAL A 37 -11.28 -8.10 -0.95
C VAL A 37 -10.16 -7.21 -1.51
N SER A 38 -10.04 -5.99 -0.98
CA SER A 38 -9.04 -5.02 -1.37
C SER A 38 -7.63 -5.42 -0.92
N ASP A 39 -6.62 -4.71 -1.40
CA ASP A 39 -5.24 -5.05 -1.07
C ASP A 39 -4.91 -4.77 0.41
N GLY A 40 -5.58 -3.81 1.04
CA GLY A 40 -5.50 -3.62 2.49
C GLY A 40 -6.18 -4.74 3.27
N ALA A 41 -7.30 -5.30 2.79
CA ALA A 41 -7.94 -6.45 3.43
C ALA A 41 -7.06 -7.71 3.32
N LYS A 42 -6.43 -7.92 2.16
CA LYS A 42 -5.43 -8.98 1.96
C LYS A 42 -4.21 -8.79 2.86
N LEU A 43 -3.74 -7.55 3.03
CA LEU A 43 -2.63 -7.24 3.93
C LEU A 43 -2.98 -7.51 5.40
N ASP A 44 -4.20 -7.19 5.84
CA ASP A 44 -4.67 -7.50 7.21
C ASP A 44 -4.75 -9.01 7.46
N ALA A 45 -5.29 -9.77 6.50
CA ALA A 45 -5.30 -11.23 6.55
C ALA A 45 -3.87 -11.79 6.60
N PHE A 46 -2.99 -11.31 5.73
CA PHE A 46 -1.58 -11.69 5.72
C PHE A 46 -0.88 -11.38 7.06
N PHE A 47 -1.14 -10.19 7.62
CA PHE A 47 -0.58 -9.79 8.91
C PHE A 47 -1.10 -10.67 10.04
N SER A 48 -2.39 -11.03 10.03
CA SER A 48 -3.01 -11.88 11.03
C SER A 48 -2.33 -13.26 11.09
N GLU A 49 -2.00 -13.84 9.94
CA GLU A 49 -1.32 -15.13 9.82
C GLU A 49 0.18 -15.08 10.13
N ASN A 50 0.85 -13.98 9.75
CA ASN A 50 2.31 -13.93 9.73
C ASN A 50 2.91 -13.08 10.86
N GLN A 51 2.14 -12.17 11.45
CA GLN A 51 2.60 -11.22 12.46
C GLN A 51 3.93 -10.60 12.03
N PHE A 52 4.84 -10.32 12.96
CA PHE A 52 6.18 -9.76 12.67
C PHE A 52 7.24 -10.85 12.41
N ASN A 53 6.94 -11.82 11.53
CA ASN A 53 7.90 -12.86 11.14
C ASN A 53 8.88 -12.45 10.01
N GLY A 54 8.77 -11.21 9.50
CA GLY A 54 9.65 -10.67 8.48
C GLY A 54 9.31 -11.04 7.04
N LYS A 55 8.22 -11.79 6.81
CA LYS A 55 7.71 -12.01 5.45
C LYS A 55 7.19 -10.71 4.83
N VAL A 56 7.21 -10.68 3.50
CA VAL A 56 6.77 -9.55 2.70
C VAL A 56 5.40 -9.89 2.11
N PHE A 57 4.45 -8.98 2.26
CA PHE A 57 3.17 -9.07 1.57
C PHE A 57 3.34 -8.62 0.12
N GLU A 58 2.74 -9.34 -0.82
CA GLU A 58 2.87 -9.09 -2.25
C GLU A 58 1.47 -8.92 -2.86
N CYS A 59 1.22 -7.80 -3.54
CA CYS A 59 0.03 -7.62 -4.38
C CYS A 59 0.43 -7.35 -5.84
N ASP A 60 -0.55 -7.06 -6.70
CA ASP A 60 -0.33 -6.87 -8.15
C ASP A 60 0.59 -5.67 -8.45
N TYR A 61 0.50 -4.59 -7.66
CA TYR A 61 1.15 -3.31 -7.97
C TYR A 61 2.35 -2.98 -7.08
N PHE A 62 2.43 -3.53 -5.87
CA PHE A 62 3.51 -3.29 -4.95
C PHE A 62 3.70 -4.43 -3.96
N SER A 63 4.80 -4.39 -3.22
CA SER A 63 5.05 -5.22 -2.05
C SER A 63 5.09 -4.36 -0.79
N VAL A 64 4.75 -4.95 0.35
CA VAL A 64 4.73 -4.28 1.66
C VAL A 64 5.54 -5.08 2.66
N ARG A 65 6.63 -4.47 3.16
CA ARG A 65 7.41 -4.97 4.29
C ARG A 65 7.14 -4.10 5.50
N TYR A 66 6.54 -4.67 6.54
CA TYR A 66 6.16 -3.95 7.76
C TYR A 66 7.07 -4.32 8.95
N TYR A 67 7.19 -3.38 9.89
CA TYR A 67 8.13 -3.47 11.01
C TYR A 67 7.42 -3.26 12.35
N LYS A 68 7.96 -3.88 13.42
CA LYS A 68 7.41 -3.78 14.79
C LYS A 68 7.23 -2.35 15.30
N LYS A 69 7.98 -1.39 14.75
CA LYS A 69 7.88 0.04 15.08
C LYS A 69 6.69 0.76 14.42
N GLY A 70 5.80 0.04 13.73
CA GLY A 70 4.61 0.61 13.09
C GLY A 70 4.89 1.28 11.73
N SER A 71 6.05 1.06 11.13
CA SER A 71 6.39 1.54 9.79
C SER A 71 6.28 0.43 8.75
N ALA A 72 6.10 0.79 7.49
CA ALA A 72 6.23 -0.14 6.37
C ALA A 72 7.03 0.48 5.23
N HIS A 73 7.76 -0.35 4.50
CA HIS A 73 8.34 -0.02 3.21
C HIS A 73 7.45 -0.59 2.11
N ILE A 74 7.17 0.24 1.11
CA ILE A 74 6.40 -0.13 -0.07
C ILE A 74 7.37 -0.13 -1.25
N THR A 75 7.32 -1.19 -2.06
CA THR A 75 8.11 -1.28 -3.29
C THR A 75 7.18 -1.50 -4.47
N PHE A 76 7.13 -0.51 -5.37
CA PHE A 76 6.29 -0.58 -6.57
C PHE A 76 6.85 -1.60 -7.59
N LYS A 77 5.94 -2.33 -8.24
CA LYS A 77 6.26 -3.35 -9.25
C LYS A 77 5.98 -2.91 -10.68
N ARG A 78 5.15 -1.88 -10.86
CA ARG A 78 4.66 -1.37 -12.15
C ARG A 78 5.15 0.06 -12.38
N PRO A 79 6.44 0.28 -12.70
CA PRO A 79 7.03 1.62 -12.81
C PRO A 79 6.35 2.50 -13.86
N GLU A 80 5.81 1.90 -14.92
CA GLU A 80 5.07 2.61 -15.97
C GLU A 80 3.74 3.19 -15.46
N LEU A 81 3.09 2.52 -14.50
CA LEU A 81 1.89 3.05 -13.83
C LEU A 81 2.27 4.13 -12.83
N VAL A 82 3.39 3.97 -12.13
CA VAL A 82 3.93 5.02 -11.22
C VAL A 82 4.22 6.30 -11.99
N GLU A 83 4.82 6.23 -13.18
CA GLU A 83 5.08 7.41 -14.01
C GLU A 83 3.77 8.10 -14.42
N LYS A 84 2.74 7.35 -14.82
CA LYS A 84 1.42 7.91 -15.12
C LYS A 84 0.78 8.59 -13.91
N ILE A 85 0.85 7.97 -12.73
CA ILE A 85 0.36 8.58 -11.48
C ILE A 85 1.11 9.88 -11.21
N ASN A 86 2.44 9.88 -11.31
CA ASN A 86 3.25 11.08 -11.11
C ASN A 86 2.88 12.19 -12.11
N ASN A 87 2.64 11.87 -13.37
CA ASN A 87 2.20 12.84 -14.36
C ASN A 87 0.82 13.45 -14.02
N LEU A 88 -0.12 12.64 -13.53
CA LEU A 88 -1.40 13.13 -13.01
C LEU A 88 -1.21 14.05 -11.80
N VAL A 89 -0.39 13.63 -10.83
CA VAL A 89 -0.07 14.44 -9.63
C VAL A 89 0.56 15.77 -10.03
N ALA A 90 1.55 15.77 -10.91
CA ALA A 90 2.22 16.99 -11.38
C ALA A 90 1.27 17.94 -12.12
N SER A 91 0.31 17.38 -12.88
CA SER A 91 -0.68 18.17 -13.64
C SER A 91 -1.68 18.87 -12.72
N HIS A 92 -2.12 18.21 -11.65
CA HIS A 92 -3.13 18.76 -10.73
C HIS A 92 -2.54 19.53 -9.55
N TYR A 93 -1.32 19.20 -9.14
CA TYR A 93 -0.64 19.77 -7.96
C TYR A 93 0.78 20.21 -8.33
N PRO A 94 0.94 21.42 -8.92
CA PRO A 94 2.24 21.95 -9.29
C PRO A 94 3.18 22.04 -8.07
N GLY A 95 4.42 21.58 -8.23
CA GLY A 95 5.44 21.62 -7.17
C GLY A 95 5.35 20.51 -6.11
N MET A 96 4.39 19.59 -6.23
CA MET A 96 4.23 18.49 -5.26
C MET A 96 5.22 17.35 -5.48
N LEU A 97 5.80 17.24 -6.68
CA LEU A 97 6.87 16.30 -6.98
C LEU A 97 8.24 16.98 -6.92
N PRO A 98 9.28 16.27 -6.43
CA PRO A 98 10.64 16.77 -6.51
C PRO A 98 11.08 16.94 -7.97
N PRO A 99 12.11 17.76 -8.25
CA PRO A 99 12.72 17.83 -9.57
C PRO A 99 13.12 16.42 -10.04
N ARG A 100 12.91 16.13 -11.34
CA ARG A 100 13.45 14.90 -11.93
C ARG A 100 14.98 14.98 -11.84
N VAL A 101 15.59 13.99 -11.19
CA VAL A 101 17.03 13.77 -11.13
C VAL A 101 17.54 13.08 -12.38
#